data_AF-J3K250-F1
#
_entry.id   AF-J3K250-F1
#
_cell.length_a   1.000
_cell.length_b   1.000
_cell.length_c   1.000
_cell.angle_alpha   90.00
_cell.angle_beta   90.00
_cell.angle_gamma   90.00
#
_symmetry.space_group_name_H-M   'P 1'
#
loop_
_entity.id
_entity.type
_entity.pdbx_description
1 polymer ?
#
loop_
_entity_poly.entity_id
_entity_poly.type
_entity_poly.pdbx_seq_one_letter_code
_entity_poly.pdbx_strand_id
1 'polypeptide(L)'
;MASDTVFEHPPDSDKAMHLPQSGNNPLDWLLQNTTHDFHVQHSKKRLGNREGFALLDTQEENMEKVLRELLEIRGQIETLQTQNATLEKKNTVLEKDTAALQNDLSTSRKVHIGVRHGVLEERRISNRAGVRKDRETTSIRNEIADGGDIIGDIKTIQYAQEQQLPVSFDEALTQAPSYPPEAIRAFDILASVSELYAWQARDQQGRREILEKQATKIIKAALSTEKNQLQARFGNGGDLRVGFNEMVGLFMAGR
;
A
#
# COMPACT_ATOMS: atom_id res chain seq x y z
N MET A 1 -25.23 88.37 40.77
CA MET A 1 -24.48 88.54 39.52
C MET A 1 -23.07 88.02 39.76
N ALA A 2 -22.67 87.03 38.96
CA ALA A 2 -21.31 86.65 38.50
C ALA A 2 -20.07 86.95 39.38
N SER A 3 -19.03 86.12 39.46
CA SER A 3 -18.72 84.79 38.93
C SER A 3 -17.38 84.32 39.56
N ASP A 4 -17.23 83.01 39.52
CA ASP A 4 -16.14 82.08 39.84
C ASP A 4 -14.68 82.49 39.58
N THR A 5 -13.78 81.93 40.40
CA THR A 5 -12.55 81.26 39.91
C THR A 5 -12.09 80.20 40.92
N VAL A 6 -12.36 78.93 40.61
CA VAL A 6 -11.82 77.75 41.32
C VAL A 6 -10.70 77.17 40.46
N PHE A 7 -9.57 76.85 41.10
CA PHE A 7 -8.42 76.19 40.49
C PHE A 7 -8.80 74.80 39.96
N GLU A 8 -8.58 74.58 38.66
CA GLU A 8 -8.61 73.25 38.03
C GLU A 8 -7.31 72.49 38.33
N HIS A 9 -7.45 71.29 38.90
CA HIS A 9 -6.47 70.22 38.76
C HIS A 9 -6.84 69.39 37.52
N PRO A 10 -5.91 69.09 36.59
CA PRO A 10 -6.13 68.03 35.61
C PRO A 10 -5.83 66.66 36.24
N PRO A 11 -6.57 65.60 35.86
CA PRO A 11 -6.42 64.26 36.42
C PRO A 11 -5.22 63.53 35.79
N ASP A 12 -4.52 62.78 36.62
CA ASP A 12 -3.65 61.69 36.21
C ASP A 12 -4.40 60.76 35.24
N SER A 13 -3.86 60.60 34.03
CA SER A 13 -4.28 59.53 33.13
C SER A 13 -3.17 58.48 33.08
N ASP A 14 -3.31 57.49 33.95
CA ASP A 14 -2.74 56.17 33.80
C ASP A 14 -3.06 55.65 32.39
N LYS A 15 -2.07 55.69 31.49
CA LYS A 15 -2.10 54.84 30.29
C LYS A 15 -1.77 53.42 30.73
N ALA A 16 -2.79 52.72 31.21
CA ALA A 16 -2.75 51.29 31.43
C ALA A 16 -2.34 50.58 30.12
N MET A 17 -1.25 49.81 30.17
CA MET A 17 -0.94 48.78 29.19
C MET A 17 -2.09 47.76 29.20
N HIS A 18 -3.02 47.86 28.26
CA HIS A 18 -4.00 46.81 28.05
C HIS A 18 -3.33 45.61 27.35
N LEU A 19 -3.18 44.50 28.09
CA LEU A 19 -2.88 43.19 27.51
C LEU A 19 -4.04 42.73 26.60
N PRO A 20 -3.75 42.07 25.46
CA PRO A 20 -4.79 41.60 24.56
C PRO A 20 -5.59 40.46 25.20
N GLN A 21 -6.91 40.54 25.09
CA GLN A 21 -7.82 39.46 25.43
C GLN A 21 -7.51 38.22 24.58
N SER A 22 -7.48 37.08 25.25
CA SER A 22 -7.29 35.72 24.74
C SER A 22 -7.97 35.50 23.38
N GLY A 23 -7.18 35.47 22.30
CA GLY A 23 -7.66 35.15 20.96
C GLY A 23 -6.73 35.55 19.82
N ASN A 24 -5.92 36.60 20.02
CA ASN A 24 -4.95 37.03 19.02
C ASN A 24 -3.57 36.42 19.31
N ASN A 25 -2.95 35.85 18.27
CA ASN A 25 -1.60 35.31 18.34
C ASN A 25 -0.66 36.40 18.89
N PRO A 26 0.07 36.17 20.00
CA PRO A 26 0.93 37.18 20.61
C PRO A 26 1.99 37.73 19.64
N LEU A 27 2.36 36.95 18.62
CA LEU A 27 3.23 37.41 17.53
C LEU A 27 2.55 38.43 16.60
N ASP A 28 1.26 38.23 16.27
CA ASP A 28 0.49 39.17 15.44
C ASP A 28 0.27 40.50 16.17
N TRP A 29 0.04 40.45 17.48
CA TRP A 29 -0.07 41.66 18.32
C TRP A 29 1.25 42.44 18.34
N LEU A 30 2.39 41.74 18.45
CA LEU A 30 3.71 42.38 18.43
C LEU A 30 3.96 43.06 17.08
N LEU A 31 3.67 42.36 15.97
CA LEU A 31 3.87 42.87 14.62
C LEU A 31 2.97 44.08 14.30
N GLN A 32 1.68 44.03 14.69
CA GLN A 32 0.73 45.13 14.51
C GLN A 32 1.11 46.38 15.31
N ASN A 33 1.73 46.21 16.48
CA ASN A 33 2.21 47.34 17.28
C ASN A 33 3.54 47.90 16.80
N THR A 34 4.37 47.11 16.11
CA THR A 34 5.60 47.61 15.48
C THR A 34 5.39 48.31 14.14
N THR A 35 4.22 48.13 13.48
CA THR A 35 3.86 48.84 12.24
C THR A 35 3.38 50.29 12.45
N HIS A 36 3.30 50.78 13.69
CA HIS A 36 3.14 52.22 13.90
C HIS A 36 4.44 52.90 13.51
N ASP A 37 4.38 53.71 12.45
CA ASP A 37 5.46 54.57 11.98
C ASP A 37 6.23 55.16 13.17
N PHE A 38 7.41 54.60 13.45
CA PHE A 38 8.45 55.31 14.17
C PHE A 38 8.98 56.38 13.22
N HIS A 39 8.16 57.42 12.99
CA HIS A 39 8.61 58.62 12.34
C HIS A 39 9.49 59.36 13.34
N VAL A 40 10.75 58.93 13.44
CA VAL A 40 11.80 59.70 14.11
C VAL A 40 11.93 60.98 13.29
N GLN A 41 11.27 62.04 13.75
CA GLN A 41 11.47 63.38 13.20
C GLN A 41 12.97 63.65 13.21
N HIS A 42 13.60 63.72 12.03
CA HIS A 42 14.96 64.21 11.84
C HIS A 42 15.02 65.72 12.07
N SER A 43 14.54 66.19 13.21
CA SER A 43 14.73 67.56 13.67
C SER A 43 15.20 67.54 15.12
N LYS A 44 16.49 67.85 15.31
CA LYS A 44 17.10 68.59 16.44
C LYS A 44 18.54 68.13 16.63
N LYS A 45 19.42 69.10 16.88
CA LYS A 45 20.80 68.89 17.33
C LYS A 45 20.85 67.76 18.38
N ARG A 46 21.54 66.66 18.06
CA ARG A 46 21.78 65.55 19.01
C ARG A 46 22.67 66.09 20.13
N LEU A 47 22.12 66.22 21.35
CA LEU A 47 22.87 66.51 22.57
C LEU A 47 23.00 65.20 23.35
N GLY A 48 24.21 64.64 23.43
CA GLY A 48 24.48 63.37 24.13
C GLY A 48 25.79 62.72 23.67
N ASN A 49 26.25 61.69 24.39
CA ASN A 49 27.46 60.95 24.05
C ASN A 49 27.28 60.27 22.67
N ARG A 50 28.22 60.52 21.75
CA ARG A 50 28.26 59.96 20.39
C ARG A 50 28.26 58.42 20.40
N GLU A 51 28.88 57.80 21.39
CA GLU A 51 28.88 56.34 21.57
C GLU A 51 27.49 55.80 21.93
N GLY A 52 26.73 56.53 22.74
CA GLY A 52 25.37 56.14 23.11
C GLY A 52 24.41 56.16 21.92
N PHE A 53 24.57 57.11 21.01
CA PHE A 53 23.79 57.14 19.77
C PHE A 53 24.18 56.04 18.79
N ALA A 54 25.48 55.74 18.64
CA ALA A 54 25.91 54.61 17.82
C ALA A 54 25.35 53.28 18.32
N LEU A 55 25.28 53.11 19.64
CA LEU A 55 24.69 51.92 20.26
C LEU A 55 23.18 51.80 19.97
N LEU A 56 22.44 52.92 20.01
CA LEU A 56 21.02 52.96 19.66
C LEU A 56 20.78 52.66 18.18
N ASP A 57 21.56 53.28 17.28
CA ASP A 57 21.47 53.04 15.83
C ASP A 57 21.76 51.54 15.53
N THR A 58 22.72 50.92 16.23
CA THR A 58 23.03 49.47 16.10
C THR A 58 21.91 48.59 16.67
N GLN A 59 21.27 49.01 17.77
CA GLN A 59 20.15 48.28 18.36
C GLN A 59 18.92 48.31 17.45
N GLU A 60 18.64 49.44 16.81
CA GLU A 60 17.58 49.60 15.82
C GLU A 60 17.78 48.66 14.63
N GLU A 61 18.99 48.63 14.05
CA GLU A 61 19.32 47.72 12.95
C GLU A 61 19.17 46.24 13.33
N ASN A 62 19.56 45.88 14.56
CA ASN A 62 19.38 44.52 15.08
C ASN A 62 17.89 44.16 15.24
N MET A 63 17.05 45.09 15.72
CA MET A 63 15.61 44.85 15.84
C MET A 63 14.95 44.69 14.47
N GLU A 64 15.31 45.50 13.47
CA GLU A 64 14.81 45.33 12.10
C GLU A 64 15.21 43.98 11.51
N LYS A 65 16.45 43.54 11.77
CA LYS A 65 16.91 42.22 11.32
C LYS A 65 16.10 41.09 11.95
N VAL A 66 15.88 41.14 13.26
CA VAL A 66 15.05 40.16 13.98
C VAL A 66 13.61 40.15 13.46
N LEU A 67 13.02 41.31 13.19
CA LEU A 67 11.66 41.40 12.63
C LEU A 67 11.57 40.75 11.25
N ARG A 68 12.56 40.96 10.38
CA ARG A 68 12.62 40.30 9.07
C ARG A 68 12.72 38.79 9.19
N GLU A 69 13.58 38.28 10.06
CA GLU A 69 13.72 36.84 10.30
C GLU A 69 12.43 36.22 10.86
N LEU A 70 11.74 36.90 11.78
CA LEU A 70 10.45 36.45 12.31
C LEU A 70 9.35 36.39 11.25
N LEU A 71 9.31 37.36 10.33
CA LEU A 71 8.37 37.34 9.20
C LEU A 71 8.66 36.18 8.25
N GLU A 72 9.93 35.90 7.99
CA GLU A 72 10.33 34.76 7.15
C GLU A 72 9.95 33.42 7.79
N ILE A 73 10.26 33.24 9.08
CA ILE A 73 9.88 32.03 9.85
C ILE A 73 8.36 31.84 9.83
N ARG A 74 7.58 32.91 9.98
CA ARG A 74 6.13 32.85 9.87
C ARG A 74 5.68 32.33 8.50
N GLY A 75 6.23 32.87 7.41
CA GLY A 75 5.91 32.40 6.06
C GLY A 75 6.24 30.92 5.84
N GLN A 76 7.36 30.46 6.41
CA GLN A 76 7.74 29.04 6.39
C GLN A 76 6.75 28.17 7.18
N ILE A 77 6.31 28.61 8.37
CA ILE A 77 5.31 27.90 9.19
C ILE A 77 3.99 27.76 8.43
N GLU A 78 3.50 28.83 7.80
CA GLU A 78 2.26 28.80 7.02
C GLU A 78 2.37 27.83 5.82
N THR A 79 3.53 27.79 5.17
CA THR A 79 3.82 26.83 4.09
C THR A 79 3.82 25.39 4.61
N LEU A 80 4.45 25.12 5.76
CA LEU A 80 4.47 23.78 6.36
C LEU A 80 3.07 23.32 6.80
N GLN A 81 2.26 24.23 7.34
CA GLN A 81 0.88 23.93 7.73
C GLN A 81 0.01 23.52 6.53
N THR A 82 0.13 24.22 5.41
CA THR A 82 -0.62 23.88 4.18
C THR A 82 -0.16 22.55 3.57
N GLN A 83 1.13 22.26 3.61
CA GLN A 83 1.67 20.96 3.20
C GLN A 83 1.17 19.82 4.09
N ASN A 84 1.20 20.00 5.41
CA ASN A 84 0.69 19.01 6.36
C ASN A 84 -0.80 18.71 6.14
N ALA A 85 -1.64 19.73 5.99
CA ALA A 85 -3.06 19.53 5.69
C ALA A 85 -3.29 18.77 4.36
N THR A 86 -2.41 18.97 3.38
CA THR A 86 -2.46 18.23 2.12
C THR A 86 -2.05 16.77 2.28
N LEU A 87 -1.00 16.51 3.07
CA LEU A 87 -0.53 15.16 3.38
C LEU A 87 -1.56 14.37 4.19
N GLU A 88 -2.21 14.98 5.19
CA GLU A 88 -3.30 14.36 5.95
C GLU A 88 -4.44 13.93 5.04
N LYS A 89 -4.88 14.80 4.12
CA LYS A 89 -5.89 14.45 3.12
C LYS A 89 -5.46 13.25 2.27
N LYS A 90 -4.22 13.24 1.77
CA LYS A 90 -3.70 12.11 0.98
C LYS A 90 -3.66 10.81 1.79
N ASN A 91 -3.24 10.85 3.05
CA ASN A 91 -3.24 9.69 3.93
C ASN A 91 -4.66 9.14 4.12
N THR A 92 -5.66 10.00 4.36
CA THR A 92 -7.05 9.54 4.52
C THR A 92 -7.62 8.87 3.27
N VAL A 93 -7.17 9.30 2.07
CA VAL A 93 -7.55 8.66 0.80
C VAL A 93 -6.88 7.30 0.68
N LEU A 94 -5.58 7.21 0.94
CA LEU A 94 -4.83 5.95 0.90
C LEU A 94 -5.37 4.91 1.88
N GLU A 95 -5.77 5.32 3.09
CA GLU A 95 -6.41 4.44 4.07
C GLU A 95 -7.72 3.86 3.55
N LYS A 96 -8.56 4.69 2.91
CA LYS A 96 -9.82 4.24 2.28
C LYS A 96 -9.57 3.27 1.13
N ASP A 97 -8.63 3.60 0.24
CA ASP A 97 -8.28 2.74 -0.91
C ASP A 97 -7.74 1.39 -0.42
N THR A 98 -6.90 1.40 0.63
CA THR A 98 -6.37 0.18 1.24
C THR A 98 -7.50 -0.68 1.81
N ALA A 99 -8.46 -0.08 2.51
CA ALA A 99 -9.62 -0.81 3.03
C ALA A 99 -10.51 -1.39 1.92
N ALA A 100 -10.71 -0.64 0.82
CA ALA A 100 -11.45 -1.11 -0.34
C ALA A 100 -10.76 -2.31 -1.00
N LEU A 101 -9.45 -2.21 -1.25
CA LEU A 101 -8.66 -3.31 -1.83
C LEU A 101 -8.66 -4.57 -0.95
N GLN A 102 -8.64 -4.41 0.39
CA GLN A 102 -8.77 -5.54 1.30
C GLN A 102 -10.13 -6.24 1.19
N ASN A 103 -11.21 -5.47 1.04
CA ASN A 103 -12.56 -6.01 0.83
C ASN A 103 -12.69 -6.72 -0.53
N ASP A 104 -12.14 -6.13 -1.59
CA ASP A 104 -12.13 -6.72 -2.93
C ASP A 104 -11.33 -8.02 -2.95
N LEU A 105 -10.16 -8.05 -2.30
CA LEU A 105 -9.34 -9.26 -2.17
C LEU A 105 -10.07 -10.35 -1.38
N SER A 106 -10.77 -9.99 -0.31
CA SER A 106 -11.58 -10.93 0.49
C SER A 106 -12.73 -11.52 -0.34
N THR A 107 -13.42 -10.68 -1.11
CA THR A 107 -14.51 -11.10 -2.01
C THR A 107 -13.98 -12.01 -3.11
N SER A 108 -12.89 -11.61 -3.78
CA SER A 108 -12.21 -12.40 -4.81
C SER A 108 -11.78 -13.76 -4.28
N ARG A 109 -11.20 -13.82 -3.06
CA ARG A 109 -10.81 -15.07 -2.41
C ARG A 109 -12.00 -16.01 -2.19
N LYS A 110 -13.14 -15.49 -1.72
CA LYS A 110 -14.36 -16.30 -1.53
C LYS A 110 -14.92 -16.81 -2.84
N VAL A 111 -14.96 -15.98 -3.88
CA VAL A 111 -15.38 -16.37 -5.22
C VAL A 111 -14.49 -17.49 -5.75
N HIS A 112 -13.17 -17.32 -5.67
CA HIS A 112 -12.21 -18.32 -6.11
C HIS A 112 -12.37 -19.66 -5.35
N ILE A 113 -12.53 -19.64 -4.03
CA ILE A 113 -12.83 -20.85 -3.23
C ILE A 113 -14.11 -21.53 -3.72
N GLY A 114 -15.17 -20.75 -4.00
CA GLY A 114 -16.44 -21.29 -4.51
C GLY A 114 -16.30 -21.98 -5.87
N VAL A 115 -15.58 -21.35 -6.81
CA VAL A 115 -15.31 -21.93 -8.13
C VAL A 115 -14.50 -23.23 -7.99
N ARG A 116 -13.41 -23.21 -7.22
CA ARG A 116 -12.57 -24.39 -6.95
C ARG A 116 -13.34 -25.51 -6.28
N HIS A 117 -14.27 -25.20 -5.37
CA HIS A 117 -15.12 -26.21 -4.74
C HIS A 117 -16.00 -26.91 -5.78
N GLY A 118 -16.57 -26.16 -6.73
CA GLY A 118 -17.29 -26.72 -7.87
C GLY A 118 -16.42 -27.66 -8.70
N VAL A 119 -15.18 -27.27 -9.00
CA VAL A 119 -14.21 -28.10 -9.74
C VAL A 119 -13.93 -29.42 -9.03
N LEU A 120 -13.66 -29.36 -7.73
CA LEU A 120 -13.36 -30.55 -6.93
C LEU A 120 -14.56 -31.50 -6.83
N GLU A 121 -15.77 -30.96 -6.69
CA GLU A 121 -17.00 -31.75 -6.65
C GLU A 121 -17.28 -32.45 -7.99
N GLU A 122 -17.10 -31.76 -9.11
CA GLU A 122 -17.18 -32.34 -10.46
C GLU A 122 -16.15 -33.46 -10.68
N ARG A 123 -14.89 -33.26 -10.25
CA ARG A 123 -13.85 -34.30 -10.28
C ARG A 123 -14.25 -35.51 -9.43
N ARG A 124 -14.82 -35.27 -8.24
CA ARG A 124 -15.30 -36.33 -7.34
C ARG A 124 -16.43 -37.15 -7.96
N ILE A 125 -17.38 -36.50 -8.63
CA ILE A 125 -18.50 -37.15 -9.33
C ILE A 125 -17.99 -37.94 -10.54
N SER A 126 -17.12 -37.34 -11.36
CA SER A 126 -16.55 -37.97 -12.56
C SER A 126 -15.74 -39.22 -12.24
N ASN A 127 -15.04 -39.24 -11.11
CA ASN A 127 -14.25 -40.39 -10.66
C ASN A 127 -15.09 -41.51 -10.00
N ARG A 128 -16.38 -41.29 -9.70
CA ARG A 128 -17.20 -42.23 -8.91
C ARG A 128 -17.84 -43.38 -9.70
N ALA A 129 -17.97 -43.29 -11.02
CA ALA A 129 -18.38 -44.41 -11.87
C ALA A 129 -18.23 -44.03 -13.35
N GLY A 130 -17.99 -45.01 -14.23
CA GLY A 130 -17.80 -44.86 -15.68
C GLY A 130 -18.97 -44.25 -16.45
N VAL A 131 -19.27 -42.98 -16.21
CA VAL A 131 -20.27 -42.19 -16.93
C VAL A 131 -19.63 -41.67 -18.22
N ARG A 132 -19.69 -42.50 -19.27
CA ARG A 132 -19.62 -42.01 -20.65
C ARG A 132 -20.75 -41.00 -20.85
N LYS A 133 -20.47 -39.72 -21.03
CA LYS A 133 -21.47 -38.74 -21.49
C LYS A 133 -20.91 -37.69 -22.43
N ASP A 134 -21.84 -37.23 -23.25
CA ASP A 134 -21.76 -36.62 -24.57
C ASP A 134 -20.94 -35.33 -24.69
N ARG A 135 -20.68 -34.96 -25.95
CA ARG A 135 -19.95 -33.74 -26.35
C ARG A 135 -20.44 -32.45 -25.67
N GLU A 136 -21.71 -32.38 -25.30
CA GLU A 136 -22.33 -31.22 -24.63
C GLU A 136 -21.88 -31.08 -23.16
N THR A 137 -21.63 -32.20 -22.47
CA THR A 137 -21.03 -32.20 -21.12
C THR A 137 -19.54 -31.85 -21.15
N THR A 138 -18.89 -31.97 -22.31
CA THR A 138 -17.48 -31.60 -22.48
C THR A 138 -17.28 -30.08 -22.53
N SER A 139 -18.28 -29.32 -23.01
CA SER A 139 -18.28 -27.85 -22.95
C SER A 139 -18.44 -27.35 -21.51
N ILE A 140 -19.43 -27.90 -20.78
CA ILE A 140 -19.70 -27.56 -19.36
C ILE A 140 -18.51 -27.95 -18.46
N ARG A 141 -17.84 -29.09 -18.74
CA ARG A 141 -16.61 -29.48 -18.03
C ARG A 141 -15.49 -28.44 -18.14
N ASN A 142 -15.39 -27.71 -19.25
CA ASN A 142 -14.32 -26.73 -19.47
C ASN A 142 -14.64 -25.34 -18.91
N GLU A 143 -15.92 -24.97 -18.82
CA GLU A 143 -16.34 -23.73 -18.17
C GLU A 143 -16.08 -23.76 -16.65
N ILE A 144 -16.00 -24.96 -16.07
CA ILE A 144 -15.70 -25.20 -14.65
C ILE A 144 -14.23 -25.64 -14.46
N ALA A 145 -13.51 -26.10 -15.50
CA ALA A 145 -12.13 -26.54 -15.35
C ALA A 145 -11.16 -25.36 -15.22
N ASP A 146 -10.84 -24.99 -13.99
CA ASP A 146 -9.63 -24.25 -13.69
C ASP A 146 -8.46 -25.25 -13.70
N GLY A 147 -7.75 -25.34 -14.82
CA GLY A 147 -6.59 -26.22 -14.97
C GLY A 147 -5.57 -25.98 -13.86
N GLY A 148 -4.99 -27.07 -13.34
CA GLY A 148 -3.95 -27.12 -12.32
C GLY A 148 -3.79 -25.89 -11.41
N ASP A 149 -4.41 -25.94 -10.23
CA ASP A 149 -4.14 -25.01 -9.13
C ASP A 149 -4.26 -25.76 -7.81
N ILE A 150 -3.18 -26.46 -7.47
CA ILE A 150 -3.09 -27.30 -6.28
C ILE A 150 -3.23 -26.46 -5.00
N ILE A 151 -2.71 -25.23 -5.00
CA ILE A 151 -2.80 -24.34 -3.84
C ILE A 151 -4.24 -23.87 -3.62
N GLY A 152 -4.94 -23.49 -4.69
CA GLY A 152 -6.37 -23.17 -4.65
C GLY A 152 -7.22 -24.34 -4.18
N ASP A 153 -6.89 -25.56 -4.61
CA ASP A 153 -7.56 -26.79 -4.15
C ASP A 153 -7.36 -27.03 -2.66
N ILE A 154 -6.12 -26.93 -2.15
CA ILE A 154 -5.81 -27.08 -0.71
C ILE A 154 -6.59 -26.07 0.12
N LYS A 155 -6.59 -24.79 -0.27
CA LYS A 155 -7.32 -23.74 0.44
C LYS A 155 -8.82 -24.00 0.46
N THR A 156 -9.36 -24.52 -0.64
CA THR A 156 -10.76 -24.89 -0.76
C THR A 156 -11.11 -26.09 0.13
N ILE A 157 -10.24 -27.10 0.17
CA ILE A 157 -10.43 -28.27 1.05
C ILE A 157 -10.36 -27.85 2.52
N GLN A 158 -9.40 -27.01 2.90
CA GLN A 158 -9.30 -26.47 4.26
C GLN A 158 -10.58 -25.70 4.65
N TYR A 159 -11.06 -24.83 3.76
CA TYR A 159 -12.32 -24.13 3.97
C TYR A 159 -13.49 -25.12 4.15
N ALA A 160 -13.57 -26.15 3.30
CA ALA A 160 -14.61 -27.17 3.40
C ALA A 160 -14.55 -27.92 4.76
N GLN A 161 -13.35 -28.25 5.25
CA GLN A 161 -13.16 -28.87 6.57
C GLN A 161 -13.58 -27.94 7.71
N GLU A 162 -13.22 -26.66 7.66
CA GLU A 162 -13.66 -25.64 8.64
C GLU A 162 -15.19 -25.53 8.68
N GLN A 163 -15.84 -25.65 7.51
CA GLN A 163 -17.30 -25.66 7.37
C GLN A 163 -17.95 -27.04 7.61
N GLN A 164 -17.18 -28.04 8.08
CA GLN A 164 -17.64 -29.42 8.34
C GLN A 164 -18.27 -30.10 7.11
N LEU A 165 -17.86 -29.71 5.91
CA LEU A 165 -18.26 -30.35 4.66
C LEU A 165 -17.44 -31.64 4.46
N PRO A 166 -18.05 -32.74 3.96
CA PRO A 166 -17.38 -34.02 3.82
C PRO A 166 -16.38 -34.02 2.66
N VAL A 167 -15.11 -33.76 2.96
CA VAL A 167 -14.01 -33.79 1.98
C VAL A 167 -12.81 -34.53 2.57
N SER A 168 -12.31 -35.60 1.92
CA SER A 168 -11.16 -36.41 2.37
C SER A 168 -9.97 -36.27 1.41
N PHE A 169 -9.01 -35.40 1.73
CA PHE A 169 -7.74 -35.24 1.00
C PHE A 169 -6.56 -35.04 1.96
N ASP A 170 -6.56 -35.80 3.06
CA ASP A 170 -5.62 -35.60 4.18
C ASP A 170 -4.14 -35.70 3.77
N GLU A 171 -3.82 -36.56 2.80
CA GLU A 171 -2.46 -36.70 2.28
C GLU A 171 -2.03 -35.50 1.42
N ALA A 172 -2.93 -34.96 0.58
CA ALA A 172 -2.63 -33.79 -0.24
C ALA A 172 -2.46 -32.53 0.63
N LEU A 173 -3.30 -32.36 1.65
CA LEU A 173 -3.23 -31.26 2.62
C LEU A 173 -1.91 -31.24 3.39
N THR A 174 -1.39 -32.41 3.73
CA THR A 174 -0.16 -32.54 4.54
C THR A 174 1.11 -32.48 3.68
N GLN A 175 1.09 -33.03 2.47
CA GLN A 175 2.30 -33.15 1.66
C GLN A 175 2.52 -31.97 0.71
N ALA A 176 1.49 -31.44 0.06
CA ALA A 176 1.67 -30.42 -0.96
C ALA A 176 2.34 -29.12 -0.47
N PRO A 177 2.04 -28.59 0.74
CA PRO A 177 2.73 -27.41 1.26
C PRO A 177 4.24 -27.59 1.50
N SER A 178 4.72 -28.84 1.56
CA SER A 178 6.13 -29.16 1.80
C SER A 178 6.99 -29.21 0.53
N TYR A 179 6.38 -29.12 -0.65
CA TYR A 179 7.10 -29.05 -1.91
C TYR A 179 7.50 -27.60 -2.24
N PRO A 180 8.62 -27.40 -2.95
CA PRO A 180 8.98 -26.07 -3.43
C PRO A 180 7.94 -25.57 -4.46
N PRO A 181 7.71 -24.25 -4.54
CA PRO A 181 6.73 -23.66 -5.47
C PRO A 181 6.91 -24.11 -6.93
N GLU A 182 8.15 -24.34 -7.35
CA GLU A 182 8.49 -24.80 -8.69
C GLU A 182 7.96 -26.22 -8.97
N ALA A 183 8.04 -27.12 -7.99
CA ALA A 183 7.49 -28.47 -8.12
C ALA A 183 5.96 -28.43 -8.20
N ILE A 184 5.32 -27.64 -7.34
CA ILE A 184 3.86 -27.42 -7.35
C ILE A 184 3.43 -26.87 -8.72
N ARG A 185 4.14 -25.88 -9.23
CA ARG A 185 3.87 -25.28 -10.54
C ARG A 185 4.06 -26.27 -11.70
N ALA A 186 4.98 -27.22 -11.59
CA ALA A 186 5.13 -28.28 -12.59
C ALA A 186 3.93 -29.24 -12.59
N PHE A 187 3.40 -29.60 -11.41
CA PHE A 187 2.14 -30.34 -11.32
C PHE A 187 0.96 -29.55 -11.90
N ASP A 188 0.86 -28.25 -11.58
CA ASP A 188 -0.19 -27.37 -12.10
C ASP A 188 -0.15 -27.26 -13.63
N ILE A 189 1.04 -27.14 -14.21
CA ILE A 189 1.22 -27.09 -15.67
C ILE A 189 0.82 -28.44 -16.30
N LEU A 190 1.25 -29.56 -15.73
CA LEU A 190 0.88 -30.89 -16.24
C LEU A 190 -0.64 -31.09 -16.23
N ALA A 191 -1.29 -30.75 -15.11
CA ALA A 191 -2.75 -30.84 -14.98
C ALA A 191 -3.46 -29.90 -15.97
N SER A 192 -3.00 -28.64 -16.08
CA SER A 192 -3.57 -27.67 -17.02
C SER A 192 -3.51 -28.14 -18.47
N VAL A 193 -2.36 -28.65 -18.89
CA VAL A 193 -2.15 -29.13 -20.26
C VAL A 193 -2.98 -30.40 -20.55
N SER A 194 -3.19 -31.23 -19.53
CA SER A 194 -3.97 -32.47 -19.65
C SER A 194 -5.49 -32.22 -19.64
N GLU A 195 -5.96 -31.25 -18.85
CA GLU A 195 -7.39 -31.07 -18.54
C GLU A 195 -8.06 -29.98 -19.39
N LEU A 196 -7.34 -28.91 -19.74
CA LEU A 196 -7.94 -27.75 -20.40
C LEU A 196 -8.09 -27.93 -21.92
N TYR A 197 -9.26 -27.62 -22.45
CA TYR A 197 -9.55 -27.68 -23.89
C TYR A 197 -8.59 -26.84 -24.75
N ALA A 198 -8.14 -25.68 -24.25
CA ALA A 198 -7.18 -24.83 -24.97
C ALA A 198 -5.91 -25.59 -25.37
N TRP A 199 -5.47 -26.56 -24.56
CA TRP A 199 -4.31 -27.41 -24.83
C TRP A 199 -4.65 -28.70 -25.58
N GLN A 200 -5.93 -28.99 -25.82
CA GLN A 200 -6.39 -30.16 -26.58
C GLN A 200 -6.48 -29.90 -28.10
N ALA A 201 -6.30 -28.66 -28.53
CA ALA A 201 -6.31 -28.30 -29.94
C ALA A 201 -5.10 -28.90 -30.70
N ARG A 202 -5.31 -29.25 -31.98
CA ARG A 202 -4.29 -29.95 -32.79
C ARG A 202 -3.00 -29.14 -32.99
N ASP A 203 -3.13 -27.83 -33.10
CA ASP A 203 -2.02 -26.89 -33.24
C ASP A 203 -1.18 -26.78 -31.95
N GLN A 204 -1.73 -27.13 -30.79
CA GLN A 204 -1.02 -27.16 -29.51
C GLN A 204 -0.36 -28.51 -29.22
N GLN A 205 -0.66 -29.57 -29.99
CA GLN A 205 -0.23 -30.93 -29.69
C GLN A 205 1.29 -31.05 -29.48
N GLY A 206 2.10 -30.47 -30.37
CA GLY A 206 3.56 -30.54 -30.24
C GLY A 206 4.10 -29.82 -29.00
N ARG A 207 3.51 -28.67 -28.64
CA ARG A 207 3.87 -27.93 -27.42
C ARG A 207 3.43 -28.68 -26.16
N ARG A 208 2.21 -29.23 -26.17
CA ARG A 208 1.68 -30.08 -25.11
C ARG A 208 2.60 -31.26 -24.82
N GLU A 209 3.00 -32.02 -25.84
CA GLU A 209 3.85 -33.21 -25.65
C GLU A 209 5.20 -32.85 -25.00
N ILE A 210 5.78 -31.70 -25.37
CA ILE A 210 7.01 -31.18 -24.76
C ILE A 210 6.77 -30.80 -23.30
N LEU A 211 5.69 -30.08 -23.01
CA LEU A 211 5.32 -29.65 -21.67
C LEU A 211 5.03 -30.84 -20.75
N GLU A 212 4.26 -31.83 -21.21
CA GLU A 212 3.95 -33.05 -20.46
C GLU A 212 5.24 -33.82 -20.12
N LYS A 213 6.15 -33.96 -21.10
CA LYS A 213 7.43 -34.65 -20.90
C LYS A 213 8.32 -33.93 -19.90
N GLN A 214 8.45 -32.61 -20.01
CA GLN A 214 9.27 -31.79 -19.11
C GLN A 214 8.68 -31.78 -17.69
N ALA A 215 7.37 -31.53 -17.56
CA ALA A 215 6.68 -31.55 -16.27
C ALA A 215 6.80 -32.92 -15.59
N THR A 216 6.57 -34.01 -16.33
CA THR A 216 6.72 -35.38 -15.80
C THR A 216 8.15 -35.66 -15.32
N LYS A 217 9.17 -35.20 -16.06
CA LYS A 217 10.57 -35.36 -15.65
C LYS A 217 10.86 -34.63 -14.33
N ILE A 218 10.40 -33.38 -14.23
CA ILE A 218 10.57 -32.55 -13.02
C ILE A 218 9.82 -33.18 -11.84
N ILE A 219 8.57 -33.60 -12.04
CA ILE A 219 7.74 -34.25 -11.03
C ILE A 219 8.38 -35.55 -10.54
N LYS A 220 8.83 -36.43 -11.44
CA LYS A 220 9.50 -37.67 -11.05
C LYS A 220 10.79 -37.41 -10.27
N ALA A 221 11.58 -36.41 -10.68
CA ALA A 221 12.75 -36.00 -9.93
C ALA A 221 12.36 -35.43 -8.55
N ALA A 222 11.27 -34.67 -8.46
CA ALA A 222 10.80 -34.09 -7.23
C ALA A 222 10.31 -35.16 -6.23
N LEU A 223 9.55 -36.14 -6.71
CA LEU A 223 9.03 -37.26 -5.91
C LEU A 223 10.12 -38.23 -5.43
N SER A 224 11.25 -38.30 -6.14
CA SER A 224 12.38 -39.19 -5.81
C SER A 224 13.50 -38.51 -5.00
N THR A 225 13.39 -37.22 -4.72
CA THR A 225 14.37 -36.47 -3.93
C THR A 225 13.86 -36.23 -2.53
N GLU A 226 14.73 -36.30 -1.53
CA GLU A 226 14.39 -35.89 -0.17
C GLU A 226 13.99 -34.41 -0.11
N LYS A 227 12.97 -34.08 0.70
CA LYS A 227 12.34 -32.75 0.70
C LYS A 227 13.30 -31.61 1.03
N ASN A 228 14.24 -31.85 1.95
CA ASN A 228 15.29 -30.90 2.34
C ASN A 228 16.32 -30.61 1.23
N GLN A 229 16.42 -31.47 0.20
CA GLN A 229 17.35 -31.32 -0.92
C GLN A 229 16.68 -30.72 -2.16
N LEU A 230 15.34 -30.77 -2.25
CA LEU A 230 14.57 -30.27 -3.39
C LEU A 230 14.84 -28.79 -3.69
N GLN A 231 14.90 -27.95 -2.66
CA GLN A 231 15.11 -26.52 -2.84
C GLN A 231 16.47 -26.21 -3.50
N ALA A 232 17.50 -26.99 -3.21
CA ALA A 232 18.81 -26.85 -3.85
C ALA A 232 18.76 -27.24 -5.35
N ARG A 233 17.97 -28.26 -5.71
CA ARG A 233 17.80 -28.69 -7.11
C ARG A 233 17.06 -27.68 -8.00
N PHE A 234 16.23 -26.81 -7.40
CA PHE A 234 15.61 -25.67 -8.07
C PHE A 234 16.36 -24.34 -7.88
N GLY A 235 17.39 -24.32 -7.04
CA GLY A 235 18.23 -23.16 -6.77
C GLY A 235 19.16 -22.77 -7.94
N ASN A 236 19.99 -21.75 -7.73
CA ASN A 236 20.96 -21.30 -8.73
C ASN A 236 21.97 -22.42 -9.04
N GLY A 237 22.04 -22.84 -10.30
CA GLY A 237 22.88 -23.97 -10.75
C GLY A 237 22.26 -25.36 -10.50
N GLY A 238 21.02 -25.41 -9.98
CA GLY A 238 20.28 -26.65 -9.78
C GLY A 238 19.86 -27.30 -11.10
N ASP A 239 19.91 -28.62 -11.14
CA ASP A 239 19.70 -29.40 -12.35
C ASP A 239 18.24 -29.39 -12.86
N LEU A 240 17.28 -29.08 -11.98
CA LEU A 240 15.87 -28.94 -12.35
C LEU A 240 15.50 -27.52 -12.80
N ARG A 241 16.32 -26.52 -12.47
CA ARG A 241 15.98 -25.10 -12.71
C ARG A 241 15.89 -24.75 -14.19
N VAL A 242 16.82 -25.25 -15.01
CA VAL A 242 16.84 -24.96 -16.45
C VAL A 242 15.59 -25.53 -17.13
N GLY A 243 15.30 -26.81 -16.91
CA GLY A 243 14.11 -27.46 -17.47
C GLY A 243 12.81 -26.85 -16.95
N PHE A 244 12.77 -26.39 -15.69
CA PHE A 244 11.62 -25.68 -15.14
C PHE A 244 11.37 -24.35 -15.85
N ASN A 245 12.41 -23.51 -16.01
CA ASN A 245 12.28 -22.21 -16.66
C ASN A 245 11.84 -22.35 -18.13
N GLU A 246 12.40 -23.32 -18.85
CA GLU A 246 12.00 -23.63 -20.23
C GLU A 246 10.52 -24.04 -20.32
N MET A 247 10.10 -24.96 -19.44
CA MET A 247 8.71 -25.42 -19.35
C MET A 247 7.75 -24.25 -19.06
N VAL A 248 8.09 -23.38 -18.09
CA VAL A 248 7.27 -22.19 -17.78
C VAL A 248 7.22 -21.24 -18.97
N GLY A 249 8.35 -20.98 -19.63
CA GLY A 249 8.40 -20.11 -20.81
C GLY A 249 7.52 -20.63 -21.95
N LEU A 250 7.59 -21.94 -22.23
CA LEU A 250 6.77 -22.60 -23.24
C LEU A 250 5.27 -22.56 -22.89
N PHE A 251 4.93 -22.77 -21.61
CA PHE A 251 3.54 -22.72 -21.15
C PHE A 251 2.94 -21.32 -21.28
N MET A 252 3.71 -20.27 -20.95
CA MET A 252 3.26 -18.89 -21.07
C MET A 252 3.12 -18.43 -22.53
N ALA A 253 3.94 -18.96 -23.45
CA ALA A 253 3.87 -18.66 -24.88
C ALA A 253 2.75 -19.42 -25.64
N GLY A 254 2.10 -20.39 -24.98
CA GLY A 254 0.97 -21.14 -25.53
C GLY A 254 -0.39 -20.70 -25.02
N ARG A 255 -0.45 -19.66 -24.18
CA ARG A 255 -1.68 -18.98 -23.75
C ARG A 255 -1.95 -17.73 -24.57
#